data_AF-A0A955J8P8-F1
#
_entry.id   AF-A0A955J8P8-F1
#
_cell.length_a   1.000
_cell.length_b   1.000
_cell.length_c   1.000
_cell.angle_alpha   90.00
_cell.angle_beta   90.00
_cell.angle_gamma   90.00
#
_symmetry.space_group_name_H-M   'P 1'
#
loop_
_entity.id
_entity.type
_entity.pdbx_description
1 polymer ?
#
loop_
_entity_poly.entity_id
_entity_poly.type
_entity_poly.pdbx_seq_one_letter_code
_entity_poly.pdbx_strand_id
1 'polypeptide(L)'
;MSRSFSIFVRYLPLWLLIGVVAHAPVHFYALHKFADIPADATLLDYQKFAKDMQTTQIVITVMGFLLTLLVQVFTTHATLVHLEGERVRIGSSLAASFARLPGALGTVLLMLLVFAGIGVIAFLALGRMPFLLLLLLIPGVMVFFAWFLGPQVAVAERTDPATSLRRSATLTKGQRLSLFAGLFLLGILAAVARFVVGKLTGIDLDRMVATDFSPARTWLWATAPVDIATTAIGAIFAAVAYRDLRVSKEGVSSKQLADVFA
;
A
#
# COMPACT_ATOMS: atom_id res chain seq x y z
N MET A 1 20.54 -11.81 1.88
CA MET A 1 19.20 -11.80 1.26
C MET A 1 18.46 -13.15 1.27
N SER A 2 19.13 -14.31 1.21
CA SER A 2 18.45 -15.64 1.14
C SER A 2 17.53 -15.96 2.34
N ARG A 3 17.92 -15.60 3.57
CA ARG A 3 17.07 -15.82 4.76
C ARG A 3 15.78 -14.99 4.74
N SER A 4 15.85 -13.71 4.38
CA SER A 4 14.67 -12.83 4.27
C SER A 4 13.69 -13.32 3.19
N PHE A 5 14.20 -13.86 2.08
CA PHE A 5 13.36 -14.44 1.03
C PHE A 5 12.70 -15.77 1.45
N SER A 6 13.37 -16.61 2.25
CA SER A 6 12.74 -17.83 2.78
C SER A 6 11.55 -17.54 3.71
N ILE A 7 11.65 -16.46 4.49
CA ILE A 7 10.56 -15.99 5.36
C ILE A 7 9.39 -15.51 4.50
N PHE A 8 9.68 -14.78 3.41
CA PHE A 8 8.68 -14.32 2.44
C PHE A 8 7.85 -15.48 1.89
N VAL A 9 8.49 -16.55 1.39
CA VAL A 9 7.77 -17.69 0.81
C VAL A 9 7.00 -18.48 1.88
N ARG A 10 7.60 -18.68 3.06
CA ARG A 10 7.00 -19.50 4.13
C ARG A 10 5.67 -18.93 4.65
N TYR A 11 5.55 -17.62 4.75
CA TYR A 11 4.35 -16.96 5.27
C TYR A 11 3.42 -16.42 4.18
N LEU A 12 3.77 -16.59 2.90
CA LEU A 12 2.97 -16.13 1.77
C LEU A 12 1.48 -16.53 1.87
N PRO A 13 1.11 -17.78 2.25
CA PRO A 13 -0.31 -18.15 2.39
C PRO A 13 -1.04 -17.34 3.46
N LEU A 14 -0.37 -17.07 4.60
CA LEU A 14 -0.93 -16.26 5.68
C LEU A 14 -1.12 -14.80 5.21
N TRP A 15 -0.15 -14.26 4.49
CA TRP A 15 -0.24 -12.89 3.96
C TRP A 15 -1.31 -12.74 2.89
N LEU A 16 -1.47 -13.74 2.03
CA LEU A 16 -2.56 -13.79 1.06
C LEU A 16 -3.92 -13.87 1.77
N LEU A 17 -4.04 -14.69 2.83
CA LEU A 17 -5.26 -14.76 3.62
C LEU A 17 -5.60 -13.41 4.26
N ILE A 18 -4.62 -12.74 4.85
CA ILE A 18 -4.80 -11.40 5.43
C ILE A 18 -5.20 -10.40 4.34
N GLY A 19 -4.56 -10.46 3.17
CA GLY A 19 -4.91 -9.62 2.02
C GLY A 19 -6.34 -9.88 1.54
N VAL A 20 -6.79 -11.14 1.46
CA VAL A 20 -8.17 -11.50 1.14
C VAL A 20 -9.12 -10.89 2.17
N VAL A 21 -8.87 -11.09 3.46
CA VAL A 21 -9.73 -10.56 4.54
C VAL A 21 -9.78 -9.03 4.51
N ALA A 22 -8.65 -8.37 4.24
CA ALA A 22 -8.57 -6.92 4.17
C ALA A 22 -9.22 -6.34 2.92
N HIS A 23 -9.21 -7.04 1.79
CA HIS A 23 -9.78 -6.52 0.53
C HIS A 23 -11.21 -7.00 0.28
N ALA A 24 -11.68 -8.06 0.95
CA ALA A 24 -13.02 -8.60 0.77
C ALA A 24 -14.13 -7.56 1.00
N PRO A 25 -14.10 -6.71 2.06
CA PRO A 25 -15.13 -5.69 2.26
C PRO A 25 -15.19 -4.67 1.10
N VAL A 26 -14.02 -4.32 0.55
CA VAL A 26 -13.89 -3.38 -0.57
C VAL A 26 -14.54 -3.94 -1.83
N HIS A 27 -14.20 -5.17 -2.17
CA HIS A 27 -14.74 -5.84 -3.36
C HIS A 27 -16.24 -6.14 -3.18
N PHE A 28 -16.66 -6.58 -2.00
CA PHE A 28 -18.08 -6.85 -1.73
C PHE A 28 -18.94 -5.58 -1.84
N TYR A 29 -18.49 -4.47 -1.25
CA TYR A 29 -19.19 -3.18 -1.36
C TYR A 29 -19.27 -2.70 -2.81
N ALA A 30 -18.17 -2.78 -3.55
CA ALA A 30 -18.14 -2.41 -4.96
C ALA A 30 -19.12 -3.26 -5.78
N LEU A 31 -19.15 -4.58 -5.57
CA LEU A 31 -20.06 -5.49 -6.28
C LEU A 31 -21.52 -5.24 -5.96
N HIS A 32 -21.85 -4.98 -4.70
CA HIS A 32 -23.21 -4.63 -4.30
C HIS A 32 -23.69 -3.39 -5.08
N LYS A 33 -22.83 -2.38 -5.20
CA LYS A 33 -23.13 -1.17 -5.98
C LYS A 33 -23.25 -1.39 -7.48
N PHE A 34 -22.46 -2.29 -8.06
CA PHE A 34 -22.63 -2.69 -9.47
C PHE A 34 -23.85 -3.59 -9.71
N ALA A 35 -24.44 -4.19 -8.68
CA ALA A 35 -25.64 -5.01 -8.80
C ALA A 35 -26.93 -4.16 -8.91
N ASP A 36 -26.92 -2.94 -8.39
CA ASP A 36 -28.07 -2.02 -8.37
C ASP A 36 -28.36 -1.36 -9.74
N ILE A 37 -27.58 -1.68 -10.78
CA ILE A 37 -27.73 -1.09 -12.12
C ILE A 37 -28.83 -1.84 -12.88
N PRO A 38 -29.94 -1.16 -13.25
CA PRO A 38 -31.00 -1.76 -14.06
C PRO A 38 -30.47 -2.19 -15.43
N ALA A 39 -30.94 -3.33 -15.93
CA ALA A 39 -30.54 -3.83 -17.26
C ALA A 39 -31.07 -2.97 -18.42
N ASP A 40 -32.07 -2.13 -18.16
CA ASP A 40 -32.79 -1.25 -19.08
C ASP A 40 -32.54 0.25 -18.81
N ALA A 41 -31.43 0.57 -18.14
CA ALA A 41 -31.11 1.94 -17.71
C ALA A 41 -31.17 2.97 -18.86
N THR A 42 -31.88 4.08 -18.62
CA THR A 42 -31.97 5.22 -19.54
C THR A 42 -30.78 6.18 -19.36
N LEU A 43 -30.56 7.12 -20.30
CA LEU A 43 -29.52 8.16 -20.18
C LEU A 43 -29.58 8.96 -18.86
N LEU A 44 -30.78 9.17 -18.31
CA LEU A 44 -30.96 9.83 -17.02
C LEU A 44 -30.48 8.94 -15.85
N ASP A 45 -30.70 7.63 -15.96
CA ASP A 45 -30.19 6.64 -15.01
C ASP A 45 -28.66 6.57 -15.07
N TYR A 46 -28.05 6.70 -16.25
CA TYR A 46 -26.59 6.81 -16.40
C TYR A 46 -26.01 8.02 -15.67
N GLN A 47 -26.64 9.19 -15.74
CA GLN A 47 -26.16 10.39 -15.03
C GLN A 47 -26.27 10.26 -13.51
N LYS A 48 -27.40 9.74 -13.01
CA LYS A 48 -27.58 9.45 -11.58
C LYS A 48 -26.57 8.40 -11.11
N PHE A 49 -26.39 7.35 -11.89
CA PHE A 49 -25.42 6.30 -11.63
C PHE A 49 -23.99 6.83 -11.60
N ALA A 50 -23.59 7.70 -12.54
CA ALA A 50 -22.26 8.30 -12.54
C ALA A 50 -21.98 9.10 -11.25
N LYS A 51 -22.98 9.81 -10.73
CA LYS A 51 -22.88 10.53 -9.46
C LYS A 51 -22.82 9.58 -8.25
N ASP A 52 -23.62 8.51 -8.24
CA ASP A 52 -23.54 7.47 -7.20
C ASP A 52 -22.20 6.73 -7.24
N MET A 53 -21.63 6.51 -8.43
CA MET A 53 -20.30 5.93 -8.63
C MET A 53 -19.18 6.80 -8.09
N GLN A 54 -19.28 8.13 -8.22
CA GLN A 54 -18.30 9.01 -7.59
C GLN A 54 -18.31 8.86 -6.07
N THR A 55 -19.50 8.78 -5.46
CA THR A 55 -19.65 8.58 -4.00
C THR A 55 -19.13 7.20 -3.59
N THR A 56 -19.50 6.17 -4.34
CA THR A 56 -19.04 4.79 -4.17
C THR A 56 -17.52 4.71 -4.23
N GLN A 57 -16.89 5.40 -5.19
CA GLN A 57 -15.43 5.42 -5.34
C GLN A 57 -14.72 6.05 -4.15
N ILE A 58 -15.29 7.12 -3.57
CA ILE A 58 -14.75 7.73 -2.35
C ILE A 58 -14.80 6.72 -1.19
N VAL A 59 -15.94 6.03 -1.00
CA VAL A 59 -16.09 5.02 0.05
C VAL A 59 -15.12 3.86 -0.13
N ILE A 60 -15.02 3.31 -1.35
CA ILE A 60 -14.06 2.25 -1.72
C ILE A 60 -12.63 2.70 -1.42
N THR A 61 -12.27 3.92 -1.80
CA THR A 61 -10.91 4.45 -1.61
C THR A 61 -10.57 4.60 -0.14
N VAL A 62 -11.45 5.21 0.65
CA VAL A 62 -11.25 5.40 2.09
C VAL A 62 -11.19 4.05 2.81
N MET A 63 -12.12 3.15 2.53
CA MET A 63 -12.15 1.82 3.13
C MET A 63 -10.90 1.01 2.74
N GLY A 64 -10.54 0.98 1.46
CA GLY A 64 -9.34 0.29 0.96
C GLY A 64 -8.05 0.87 1.53
N PHE A 65 -7.98 2.19 1.73
CA PHE A 65 -6.87 2.84 2.39
C PHE A 65 -6.72 2.39 3.85
N LEU A 66 -7.80 2.41 4.63
CA LEU A 66 -7.77 2.01 6.05
C LEU A 66 -7.40 0.53 6.20
N LEU A 67 -7.95 -0.33 5.35
CA LEU A 67 -7.67 -1.77 5.37
C LEU A 67 -6.23 -2.06 4.95
N THR A 68 -5.72 -1.38 3.91
CA THR A 68 -4.32 -1.48 3.50
C THR A 68 -3.37 -1.02 4.60
N LEU A 69 -3.70 0.07 5.30
CA LEU A 69 -2.92 0.55 6.44
C LEU A 69 -2.90 -0.49 7.58
N LEU A 70 -4.03 -1.10 7.91
CA LEU A 70 -4.11 -2.15 8.92
C LEU A 70 -3.22 -3.36 8.53
N VAL A 71 -3.25 -3.77 7.26
CA VAL A 71 -2.37 -4.83 6.73
C VAL A 71 -0.90 -4.44 6.88
N GLN A 72 -0.53 -3.19 6.57
CA GLN A 72 0.86 -2.73 6.74
C GLN A 72 1.30 -2.75 8.20
N VAL A 73 0.46 -2.26 9.13
CA VAL A 73 0.75 -2.25 10.57
C VAL A 73 0.93 -3.66 11.09
N PHE A 74 -0.01 -4.55 10.76
CA PHE A 74 0.04 -5.95 11.15
C PHE A 74 1.26 -6.66 10.58
N THR A 75 1.55 -6.47 9.30
CA THR A 75 2.70 -7.10 8.63
C THR A 75 4.00 -6.65 9.24
N THR A 76 4.14 -5.35 9.52
CA THR A 76 5.32 -4.81 10.19
C THR A 76 5.49 -5.43 11.57
N HIS A 77 4.43 -5.44 12.39
CA HIS A 77 4.47 -6.01 13.73
C HIS A 77 4.87 -7.50 13.73
N ALA A 78 4.15 -8.31 12.97
CA ALA A 78 4.37 -9.75 12.90
C ALA A 78 5.74 -10.09 12.32
N THR A 79 6.23 -9.32 11.35
CA THR A 79 7.60 -9.47 10.81
C THR A 79 8.64 -9.19 11.90
N LEU A 80 8.49 -8.11 12.68
CA LEU A 80 9.43 -7.79 13.76
C LEU A 80 9.46 -8.87 14.85
N VAL A 81 8.29 -9.30 15.33
CA VAL A 81 8.17 -10.40 16.32
C VAL A 81 8.84 -11.67 15.82
N HIS A 82 8.61 -12.04 14.55
CA HIS A 82 9.23 -13.21 13.96
C HIS A 82 10.75 -13.10 13.91
N LEU A 83 11.27 -11.92 13.57
CA LEU A 83 12.70 -11.67 13.45
C LEU A 83 13.42 -11.62 14.81
N GLU A 84 12.71 -11.33 15.89
CA GLU A 84 13.20 -11.42 17.27
C GLU A 84 13.32 -12.87 17.77
N GLY A 85 12.83 -13.84 16.98
CA GLY A 85 12.81 -15.26 17.29
C GLY A 85 11.55 -15.71 18.02
N GLU A 86 10.57 -14.83 18.18
CA GLU A 86 9.31 -15.14 18.85
C GLU A 86 8.28 -15.76 17.88
N ARG A 87 7.36 -16.56 18.43
CA ARG A 87 6.26 -17.15 17.65
C ARG A 87 5.17 -16.09 17.45
N VAL A 88 4.86 -15.80 16.18
CA VAL A 88 3.75 -14.91 15.81
C VAL A 88 2.41 -15.54 16.25
N ARG A 89 1.77 -14.96 17.26
CA ARG A 89 0.39 -15.29 17.66
C ARG A 89 -0.55 -14.29 16.99
N ILE A 90 -1.49 -14.77 16.18
CA ILE A 90 -2.36 -13.91 15.36
C ILE A 90 -3.17 -12.95 16.24
N GLY A 91 -3.80 -13.44 17.31
CA GLY A 91 -4.63 -12.63 18.20
C GLY A 91 -3.88 -11.50 18.90
N SER A 92 -2.71 -11.78 19.48
CA SER A 92 -1.90 -10.73 20.14
C SER A 92 -1.28 -9.76 19.13
N SER A 93 -0.89 -10.25 17.94
CA SER A 93 -0.37 -9.39 16.88
C SER A 93 -1.45 -8.45 16.35
N LEU A 94 -2.69 -8.93 16.21
CA LEU A 94 -3.82 -8.12 15.79
C LEU A 94 -4.17 -7.06 16.84
N ALA A 95 -4.26 -7.43 18.11
CA ALA A 95 -4.48 -6.48 19.20
C ALA A 95 -3.38 -5.41 19.28
N ALA A 96 -2.11 -5.82 19.16
CA ALA A 96 -0.99 -4.90 19.10
C ALA A 96 -1.01 -3.98 17.87
N SER A 97 -1.54 -4.47 16.74
CA SER A 97 -1.70 -3.69 15.51
C SER A 97 -2.75 -2.60 15.67
N PHE A 98 -3.91 -2.92 16.25
CA PHE A 98 -4.94 -1.93 16.57
C PHE A 98 -4.43 -0.86 17.52
N ALA A 99 -3.65 -1.24 18.55
CA ALA A 99 -3.04 -0.27 19.47
C ALA A 99 -2.03 0.68 18.80
N ARG A 100 -1.40 0.25 17.70
CA ARG A 100 -0.39 1.03 16.94
C ARG A 100 -0.96 1.77 15.74
N LEU A 101 -2.22 1.49 15.37
CA LEU A 101 -2.90 2.09 14.23
C LEU A 101 -2.97 3.63 14.30
N PRO A 102 -3.21 4.29 15.46
CA PRO A 102 -3.28 5.75 15.51
C PRO A 102 -1.96 6.43 15.10
N GLY A 103 -0.81 5.89 15.50
CA GLY A 103 0.50 6.44 15.13
C GLY A 103 0.79 6.28 13.63
N ALA A 104 0.49 5.10 13.08
CA ALA A 104 0.63 4.85 11.64
C ALA A 104 -0.33 5.73 10.83
N LEU A 105 -1.59 5.84 11.25
CA LEU A 105 -2.60 6.68 10.61
C LEU A 105 -2.20 8.15 10.65
N GLY A 106 -1.77 8.67 11.80
CA GLY A 106 -1.28 10.04 11.93
C GLY A 106 -0.08 10.32 11.01
N THR A 107 0.82 9.35 10.86
CA THR A 107 1.97 9.45 9.95
C THR A 107 1.55 9.56 8.50
N VAL A 108 0.63 8.70 8.05
CA VAL A 108 0.14 8.74 6.66
C VAL A 108 -0.72 9.97 6.40
N LEU A 109 -1.55 10.40 7.35
CA LEU A 109 -2.35 11.62 7.23
C LEU A 109 -1.45 12.86 7.14
N LEU A 110 -0.39 12.94 7.94
CA LEU A 110 0.59 14.03 7.85
C LEU A 110 1.29 14.03 6.49
N MET A 111 1.69 12.87 5.99
CA MET A 111 2.27 12.70 4.66
C MET A 111 1.30 13.19 3.56
N LEU A 112 0.04 12.75 3.61
CA LEU A 112 -1.01 13.18 2.68
C LEU A 112 -1.23 14.68 2.72
N LEU A 113 -1.28 15.29 3.92
CA LEU A 113 -1.44 16.73 4.08
C LEU A 113 -0.30 17.51 3.43
N VAL A 114 0.95 17.05 3.61
CA VAL A 114 2.11 17.72 2.99
C VAL A 114 2.10 17.57 1.47
N PHE A 115 1.83 16.36 0.93
CA PHE A 115 1.75 16.16 -0.51
C PHE A 115 0.58 16.93 -1.14
N ALA A 116 -0.58 16.98 -0.48
CA ALA A 116 -1.71 17.80 -0.91
C ALA A 116 -1.35 19.29 -0.92
N GLY A 117 -0.68 19.79 0.13
CA GLY A 117 -0.21 21.17 0.21
C GLY A 117 0.77 21.51 -0.91
N ILE A 118 1.78 20.65 -1.15
CA ILE A 118 2.72 20.81 -2.27
C ILE A 118 1.97 20.80 -3.61
N GLY A 119 1.02 19.90 -3.79
CA GLY A 119 0.21 19.79 -5.01
C GLY A 119 -0.63 21.03 -5.29
N VAL A 120 -1.29 21.58 -4.26
CA VAL A 120 -2.07 22.84 -4.37
C VAL A 120 -1.16 24.01 -4.70
N ILE A 121 -0.03 24.17 -3.99
CA ILE A 121 0.93 25.25 -4.26
C ILE A 121 1.48 25.13 -5.68
N ALA A 122 1.86 23.92 -6.10
CA ALA A 122 2.35 23.66 -7.46
C ALA A 122 1.27 23.97 -8.50
N PHE A 123 0.02 23.57 -8.29
CA PHE A 123 -1.09 23.87 -9.19
C PHE A 123 -1.35 25.37 -9.30
N LEU A 124 -1.37 26.10 -8.18
CA LEU A 124 -1.63 27.54 -8.17
C LEU A 124 -0.47 28.36 -8.75
N ALA A 125 0.78 27.98 -8.44
CA ALA A 125 1.96 28.71 -8.89
C ALA A 125 2.38 28.35 -10.33
N LEU A 126 2.24 27.08 -10.71
CA LEU A 126 2.77 26.51 -11.95
C LEU A 126 1.69 26.03 -12.92
N GLY A 127 0.40 26.14 -12.56
CA GLY A 127 -0.72 25.65 -13.39
C GLY A 127 -0.81 26.29 -14.79
N ARG A 128 -0.08 27.39 -15.02
CA ARG A 128 0.07 28.03 -16.34
C ARG A 128 1.25 27.48 -17.17
N MET A 129 2.12 26.67 -16.58
CA MET A 129 3.32 26.12 -17.21
C MET A 129 3.48 24.62 -16.86
N PRO A 130 2.87 23.72 -17.64
CA PRO A 130 2.86 22.29 -17.33
C PRO A 130 4.25 21.66 -17.25
N PHE A 131 5.26 22.23 -17.92
CA PHE A 131 6.65 21.76 -17.86
C PHE A 131 7.27 21.88 -16.46
N LEU A 132 6.91 22.89 -15.67
CA LEU A 132 7.42 23.02 -14.30
C LEU A 132 6.85 21.98 -13.35
N LEU A 133 5.67 21.41 -13.63
CA LEU A 133 5.12 20.30 -12.87
C LEU A 133 5.97 19.01 -13.05
N LEU A 134 6.53 18.80 -14.24
CA LEU A 134 7.46 17.69 -14.50
C LEU A 134 8.76 17.85 -13.69
N LEU A 135 9.27 19.07 -13.56
CA LEU A 135 10.45 19.34 -12.73
C LEU A 135 10.22 18.99 -11.25
N LEU A 136 8.98 19.15 -10.77
CA LEU A 136 8.59 18.84 -9.39
C LEU A 136 8.38 17.33 -9.15
N LEU A 137 8.31 16.52 -10.21
CA LEU A 137 8.14 15.07 -10.08
C LEU A 137 9.34 14.43 -9.38
N ILE A 138 10.57 14.77 -9.80
CA ILE A 138 11.80 14.23 -9.20
C ILE A 138 11.91 14.53 -7.70
N PRO A 139 11.78 15.79 -7.22
CA PRO A 139 11.81 16.08 -5.80
C PRO A 139 10.62 15.46 -5.05
N GLY A 140 9.42 15.42 -5.64
CA GLY A 140 8.26 14.76 -5.05
C GLY A 140 8.49 13.27 -4.80
N VAL A 141 9.04 12.57 -5.79
CA VAL A 141 9.45 11.17 -5.69
C VAL A 141 10.53 10.99 -4.61
N MET A 142 11.53 11.86 -4.55
CA MET A 142 12.59 11.78 -3.54
C MET A 142 12.08 11.98 -2.11
N VAL A 143 11.10 12.87 -1.91
CA VAL A 143 10.43 13.04 -0.61
C VAL A 143 9.56 11.82 -0.28
N PHE A 144 8.84 11.27 -1.25
CA PHE A 144 8.05 10.06 -1.06
C PHE A 144 8.94 8.91 -0.55
N PHE A 145 10.08 8.66 -1.19
CA PHE A 145 11.01 7.62 -0.74
C PHE A 145 11.72 7.95 0.56
N ALA A 146 11.87 9.23 0.92
CA ALA A 146 12.37 9.60 2.25
C ALA A 146 11.36 9.20 3.35
N TRP A 147 10.07 9.27 3.07
CA TRP A 147 8.98 9.02 4.02
C TRP A 147 8.31 7.65 3.89
N PHE A 148 8.72 6.86 2.89
CA PHE A 148 8.12 5.55 2.57
C PHE A 148 8.04 4.60 3.77
N LEU A 149 9.02 4.65 4.67
CA LEU A 149 9.08 3.79 5.86
C LEU A 149 8.51 4.44 7.13
N GLY A 150 7.88 5.61 7.00
CA GLY A 150 7.27 6.34 8.11
C GLY A 150 6.27 5.49 8.90
N PRO A 151 5.30 4.80 8.26
CA PRO A 151 4.36 3.93 8.97
C PRO A 151 5.07 2.81 9.75
N GLN A 152 6.10 2.21 9.17
CA GLN A 152 6.87 1.13 9.78
C GLN A 152 7.62 1.64 11.02
N VAL A 153 8.22 2.83 10.94
CA VAL A 153 8.85 3.51 12.08
C VAL A 153 7.81 3.80 13.17
N ALA A 154 6.66 4.37 12.83
CA ALA A 154 5.61 4.69 13.81
C ALA A 154 5.14 3.44 14.57
N VAL A 155 5.04 2.31 13.87
CA VAL A 155 4.64 1.02 14.46
C VAL A 155 5.76 0.40 15.27
N ALA A 156 7.00 0.41 14.77
CA ALA A 156 8.13 -0.27 15.40
C ALA A 156 8.67 0.51 16.61
N GLU A 157 8.78 1.83 16.48
CA GLU A 157 9.43 2.73 17.44
C GLU A 157 8.42 3.47 18.32
N ARG A 158 7.11 3.34 18.05
CA ARG A 158 6.01 3.98 18.81
C ARG A 158 6.16 5.50 18.94
N THR A 159 6.67 6.11 17.88
CA THR A 159 6.92 7.55 17.81
C THR A 159 5.73 8.31 17.24
N ASP A 160 5.67 9.61 17.51
CA ASP A 160 4.70 10.51 16.89
C ASP A 160 4.91 10.63 15.37
N PRO A 161 3.90 11.11 14.61
CA PRO A 161 3.99 11.22 13.15
C PRO A 161 5.20 11.96 12.61
N ALA A 162 5.54 13.12 13.18
CA ALA A 162 6.62 13.95 12.68
C ALA A 162 7.99 13.31 12.94
N THR A 163 8.19 12.78 14.15
CA THR A 163 9.39 12.02 14.51
C THR A 163 9.53 10.78 13.62
N SER A 164 8.44 10.09 13.32
CA SER A 164 8.43 8.91 12.44
C SER A 164 8.90 9.23 11.02
N LEU A 165 8.42 10.34 10.43
CA LEU A 165 8.85 10.79 9.11
C LEU A 165 10.32 11.22 9.07
N ARG A 166 10.80 11.95 10.09
CA ARG A 166 12.21 12.36 10.18
C ARG A 166 13.13 11.15 10.31
N ARG A 167 12.73 10.17 11.13
CA ARG A 167 13.47 8.92 11.32
C ARG A 167 13.50 8.09 10.03
N SER A 168 12.37 7.96 9.33
CA SER A 168 12.31 7.34 8.00
C SER A 168 13.29 8.02 7.03
N ALA A 169 13.33 9.35 6.99
CA ALA A 169 14.23 10.08 6.09
C ALA A 169 15.71 9.79 6.39
N THR A 170 16.07 9.64 7.67
CA THR A 170 17.41 9.25 8.12
C THR A 170 17.71 7.79 7.73
N LEU A 171 16.79 6.86 7.94
CA LEU A 171 16.95 5.44 7.62
C LEU A 171 17.04 5.18 6.11
N THR A 172 16.35 5.94 5.28
CA THR A 172 16.34 5.77 3.82
C THR A 172 17.47 6.52 3.10
N LYS A 173 18.20 7.42 3.78
CA LYS A 173 19.33 8.16 3.19
C LYS A 173 20.37 7.20 2.59
N GLY A 174 20.71 7.39 1.31
CA GLY A 174 21.65 6.55 0.57
C GLY A 174 21.06 5.28 -0.05
N GLN A 175 19.80 4.92 0.26
CA GLN A 175 19.14 3.70 -0.24
C GLN A 175 17.80 3.98 -0.94
N ARG A 176 17.49 5.25 -1.22
CA ARG A 176 16.22 5.66 -1.85
C ARG A 176 16.03 5.08 -3.24
N LEU A 177 17.10 4.98 -4.04
CA LEU A 177 17.05 4.35 -5.36
C LEU A 177 16.80 2.84 -5.29
N SER A 178 17.35 2.16 -4.30
CA SER A 178 17.07 0.74 -4.05
C SER A 178 15.60 0.51 -3.70
N LEU A 179 15.03 1.38 -2.85
CA LEU A 179 13.59 1.35 -2.53
C LEU A 179 12.74 1.64 -3.77
N PHE A 180 13.13 2.63 -4.57
CA PHE A 180 12.48 2.94 -5.84
C PHE A 180 12.50 1.74 -6.79
N ALA A 181 13.66 1.14 -7.03
CA ALA A 181 13.77 -0.02 -7.91
C ALA A 181 12.91 -1.19 -7.44
N GLY A 182 12.87 -1.46 -6.14
CA GLY A 182 12.02 -2.52 -5.57
C GLY A 182 10.52 -2.27 -5.77
N LEU A 183 10.04 -1.06 -5.47
CA LEU A 183 8.63 -0.70 -5.69
C LEU A 183 8.27 -0.59 -7.17
N PHE A 184 9.20 -0.10 -7.99
CA PHE A 184 9.02 0.00 -9.44
C PHE A 184 8.87 -1.38 -10.08
N LEU A 185 9.72 -2.33 -9.68
CA LEU A 185 9.61 -3.72 -10.12
C LEU A 185 8.28 -4.34 -9.68
N LEU A 186 7.87 -4.14 -8.42
CA LEU A 186 6.57 -4.61 -7.93
C LEU A 186 5.41 -4.00 -8.75
N GLY A 187 5.49 -2.72 -9.09
CA GLY A 187 4.52 -2.02 -9.93
C GLY A 187 4.44 -2.60 -11.34
N ILE A 188 5.59 -2.89 -11.97
CA ILE A 188 5.65 -3.56 -13.29
C ILE A 188 4.99 -4.94 -13.21
N LEU A 189 5.33 -5.74 -12.20
CA LEU A 189 4.76 -7.07 -12.02
C LEU A 189 3.23 -7.02 -11.87
N ALA A 190 2.73 -6.08 -11.07
CA ALA A 190 1.30 -5.87 -10.91
C ALA A 190 0.63 -5.41 -12.22
N ALA A 191 1.27 -4.52 -12.98
CA ALA A 191 0.77 -4.06 -14.27
C ALA A 191 0.72 -5.20 -15.31
N VAL A 192 1.78 -6.01 -15.41
CA VAL A 192 1.82 -7.19 -16.26
C VAL A 192 0.74 -8.19 -15.86
N ALA A 193 0.57 -8.47 -14.56
CA ALA A 193 -0.46 -9.37 -14.08
C ALA A 193 -1.87 -8.89 -14.45
N ARG A 194 -2.19 -7.59 -14.26
CA ARG A 194 -3.48 -7.02 -14.68
C ARG A 194 -3.67 -7.07 -16.20
N PHE A 195 -2.61 -6.83 -16.98
CA PHE A 195 -2.66 -6.96 -18.43
C PHE A 195 -3.00 -8.39 -18.87
N VAL A 196 -2.35 -9.41 -18.27
CA VAL A 196 -2.67 -10.82 -18.54
C VAL A 196 -4.12 -11.14 -18.17
N VAL A 197 -4.59 -10.67 -17.00
CA VAL A 197 -5.98 -10.82 -16.58
C VAL A 197 -6.97 -10.23 -17.60
N GLY A 198 -6.68 -9.03 -18.12
CA GLY A 198 -7.50 -8.41 -19.18
C GLY A 198 -7.56 -9.24 -20.45
N LYS A 199 -6.41 -9.77 -20.90
CA LYS A 199 -6.37 -10.66 -22.06
C LYS A 199 -7.12 -11.98 -21.85
N LEU A 200 -7.02 -12.58 -20.67
CA LEU A 200 -7.72 -13.83 -20.35
C LEU A 200 -9.24 -13.67 -20.22
N THR A 201 -9.70 -12.50 -19.74
CA THR A 201 -11.12 -12.20 -19.56
C THR A 201 -11.77 -11.61 -20.81
N GLY A 202 -10.99 -11.26 -21.84
CA GLY A 202 -11.48 -10.57 -23.04
C GLY A 202 -11.88 -9.10 -22.79
N ILE A 203 -11.51 -8.56 -21.61
CA ILE A 203 -11.79 -7.20 -21.20
C ILE A 203 -10.56 -6.35 -21.56
N ASP A 204 -10.65 -5.66 -22.69
CA ASP A 204 -9.69 -4.60 -23.01
C ASP A 204 -10.11 -3.29 -22.32
N LEU A 205 -9.13 -2.51 -21.84
CA LEU A 205 -9.35 -1.20 -21.19
C LEU A 205 -10.23 -0.26 -22.04
N ASP A 206 -10.10 -0.33 -23.36
CA ASP A 206 -10.87 0.48 -24.30
C ASP A 206 -12.38 0.13 -24.30
N ARG A 207 -12.74 -1.10 -23.96
CA ARG A 207 -14.15 -1.55 -23.88
C ARG A 207 -14.84 -1.16 -22.58
N MET A 208 -14.07 -0.83 -21.54
CA MET A 208 -14.63 -0.37 -20.26
C MET A 208 -15.30 1.01 -20.37
N VAL A 209 -14.90 1.79 -21.38
CA VAL A 209 -15.43 3.15 -21.64
C VAL A 209 -16.68 3.10 -22.52
N ALA A 210 -16.94 1.97 -23.21
CA ALA A 210 -17.81 1.96 -24.37
C ALA A 210 -19.31 1.90 -24.06
N THR A 211 -19.85 0.92 -23.30
CA THR A 211 -21.34 0.85 -23.20
C THR A 211 -21.96 -0.06 -22.13
N ASP A 212 -21.23 -1.01 -21.52
CA ASP A 212 -21.84 -2.00 -20.61
C ASP A 212 -21.13 -2.11 -19.24
N PHE A 213 -21.89 -2.21 -18.15
CA PHE A 213 -21.37 -2.43 -16.79
C PHE A 213 -21.07 -3.91 -16.46
N SER A 214 -21.49 -4.85 -17.33
CA SER A 214 -21.16 -6.28 -17.20
C SER A 214 -19.63 -6.54 -17.22
N PRO A 215 -18.86 -5.95 -18.15
CA PRO A 215 -17.39 -5.98 -18.11
C PRO A 215 -16.76 -5.46 -16.82
N ALA A 216 -17.31 -4.43 -16.19
CA ALA A 216 -16.74 -3.83 -14.97
C ALA A 216 -16.79 -4.79 -13.77
N ARG A 217 -17.89 -5.54 -13.61
CA ARG A 217 -18.04 -6.56 -12.55
C ARG A 217 -17.05 -7.70 -12.73
N THR A 218 -16.93 -8.22 -13.95
CA THR A 218 -15.98 -9.29 -14.27
C THR A 218 -14.54 -8.84 -14.07
N TRP A 219 -14.21 -7.61 -14.47
CA TRP A 219 -12.88 -7.04 -14.25
C TRP A 219 -12.52 -6.97 -12.77
N LEU A 220 -13.41 -6.42 -11.93
CA LEU A 220 -13.17 -6.26 -10.50
C LEU A 220 -12.84 -7.61 -9.82
N TRP A 221 -13.59 -8.66 -10.14
CA TRP A 221 -13.31 -10.00 -9.63
C TRP A 221 -12.00 -10.56 -10.17
N ALA A 222 -11.72 -10.35 -11.45
CA ALA A 222 -10.55 -10.91 -12.10
C ALA A 222 -9.24 -10.23 -11.61
N THR A 223 -9.27 -8.95 -11.24
CA THR A 223 -8.10 -8.23 -10.72
C THR A 223 -7.92 -8.34 -9.20
N ALA A 224 -8.96 -8.71 -8.45
CA ALA A 224 -8.89 -8.84 -6.99
C ALA A 224 -7.69 -9.68 -6.50
N PRO A 225 -7.35 -10.84 -7.08
CA PRO A 225 -6.19 -11.61 -6.67
C PRO A 225 -4.86 -10.85 -6.87
N VAL A 226 -4.76 -10.05 -7.94
CA VAL A 226 -3.57 -9.24 -8.24
C VAL A 226 -3.41 -8.15 -7.18
N ASP A 227 -4.49 -7.47 -6.80
CA ASP A 227 -4.47 -6.42 -5.78
C ASP A 227 -4.11 -6.98 -4.40
N ILE A 228 -4.73 -8.11 -4.02
CA ILE A 228 -4.44 -8.84 -2.78
C ILE A 228 -2.95 -9.22 -2.71
N ALA A 229 -2.42 -9.83 -3.78
CA ALA A 229 -1.03 -10.25 -3.83
C ALA A 229 -0.08 -9.04 -3.78
N THR A 230 -0.38 -7.98 -4.53
CA THR A 230 0.45 -6.77 -4.59
C THR A 230 0.50 -6.07 -3.23
N THR A 231 -0.64 -5.94 -2.54
CA THR A 231 -0.68 -5.36 -1.19
C THR A 231 0.12 -6.20 -0.19
N ALA A 232 -0.03 -7.52 -0.21
CA ALA A 232 0.70 -8.42 0.68
C ALA A 232 2.22 -8.32 0.45
N ILE A 233 2.67 -8.41 -0.79
CA ILE A 233 4.09 -8.31 -1.15
C ILE A 233 4.64 -6.93 -0.79
N GLY A 234 3.90 -5.85 -1.06
CA GLY A 234 4.30 -4.49 -0.73
C GLY A 234 4.45 -4.25 0.78
N ALA A 235 3.54 -4.80 1.59
CA ALA A 235 3.62 -4.70 3.05
C ALA A 235 4.84 -5.43 3.61
N ILE A 236 5.14 -6.63 3.10
CA ILE A 236 6.34 -7.38 3.50
C ILE A 236 7.61 -6.66 3.06
N PHE A 237 7.64 -6.18 1.81
CA PHE A 237 8.77 -5.42 1.28
C PHE A 237 9.09 -4.22 2.18
N ALA A 238 8.08 -3.45 2.59
CA ALA A 238 8.29 -2.30 3.47
C ALA A 238 8.81 -2.71 4.86
N ALA A 239 8.27 -3.77 5.45
CA ALA A 239 8.71 -4.29 6.75
C ALA A 239 10.16 -4.80 6.72
N VAL A 240 10.53 -5.56 5.68
CA VAL A 240 11.90 -6.07 5.48
C VAL A 240 12.86 -4.93 5.19
N ALA A 241 12.48 -3.99 4.32
CA ALA A 241 13.30 -2.81 4.01
C ALA A 241 13.58 -1.98 5.26
N TYR A 242 12.58 -1.75 6.13
CA TYR A 242 12.78 -1.10 7.41
C TYR A 242 13.84 -1.82 8.26
N ARG A 243 13.69 -3.14 8.42
CA ARG A 243 14.61 -3.94 9.22
C ARG A 243 16.04 -3.94 8.66
N ASP A 244 16.20 -4.16 7.35
CA ASP A 244 17.51 -4.23 6.72
C ASP A 244 18.24 -2.88 6.78
N LEU A 245 17.52 -1.76 6.59
CA LEU A 245 18.09 -0.42 6.75
C LEU A 245 18.48 -0.13 8.19
N ARG A 246 17.66 -0.55 9.16
CA ARG A 246 17.96 -0.41 10.57
C ARG A 246 19.22 -1.18 10.95
N VAL A 247 19.30 -2.45 10.57
CA VAL A 247 20.48 -3.30 10.78
C VAL A 247 21.72 -2.70 10.12
N SER A 248 21.60 -2.22 8.87
CA SER A 248 22.72 -1.64 8.13
C SER A 248 23.25 -0.34 8.75
N LYS A 249 22.42 0.43 9.46
CA LYS A 249 22.77 1.77 9.98
C LYS A 249 23.11 1.78 11.45
N GLU A 250 22.47 0.93 12.22
CA GLU A 250 22.60 0.88 13.69
C GLU A 250 23.54 -0.24 14.14
N GLY A 251 23.97 -1.12 13.22
CA GLY A 251 24.69 -2.34 13.58
C GLY A 251 23.75 -3.36 14.23
N VAL A 252 24.15 -4.63 14.26
CA VAL A 252 23.23 -5.70 14.69
C VAL A 252 22.96 -5.64 16.19
N SER A 253 21.69 -5.88 16.53
CA SER A 253 21.13 -6.08 17.87
C SER A 253 22.08 -6.77 18.83
N SER A 254 22.13 -6.28 20.06
CA SER A 254 22.89 -6.73 21.23
C SER A 254 23.07 -8.26 21.37
N LYS A 255 22.14 -9.08 20.86
CA LYS A 255 22.25 -10.54 20.78
C LYS A 255 23.44 -11.07 19.96
N GLN A 256 23.82 -10.44 18.84
CA GLN A 256 24.98 -10.91 18.05
C GLN A 256 26.32 -10.49 18.65
N LEU A 257 26.36 -9.41 19.44
CA LEU A 257 27.54 -9.06 20.21
C LEU A 257 27.73 -10.04 21.39
N ALA A 258 26.63 -10.49 22.00
CA ALA A 258 26.69 -11.49 23.08
C ALA A 258 27.26 -12.84 22.62
N ASP A 259 26.97 -13.30 21.40
CA ASP A 259 27.53 -14.54 20.83
C ASP A 259 29.03 -14.45 20.48
N VAL A 260 29.61 -13.25 20.41
CA VAL A 260 31.07 -13.07 20.21
C VAL A 260 31.82 -13.10 21.55
N PHE A 261 31.12 -12.89 22.66
CA PHE A 261 31.68 -12.87 24.01
C PHE A 261 31.27 -14.08 24.87
N ALA A 262 30.59 -15.08 24.30
CA ALA A 262 30.22 -16.35 24.94
C ALA A 262 31.10 -17.49 24.41
#